data_AF-A0A9D7EXH1-F1
#
_entry.id   AF-A0A9D7EXH1-F1
#
_cell.length_a   1.000
_cell.length_b   1.000
_cell.length_c   1.000
_cell.angle_alpha   90.00
_cell.angle_beta   90.00
_cell.angle_gamma   90.00
#
_symmetry.space_group_name_H-M   'P 1'
#
loop_
_entity.id
_entity.type
_entity.pdbx_description
1 polymer ?
#
loop_
_entity_poly.entity_id
_entity_poly.type
_entity_poly.pdbx_seq_one_letter_code
_entity_poly.pdbx_strand_id
1 'polypeptide(L)'
;MKKIFLAFLLVFLFQQGYSQQSNKPKMQAMYDAIKAAGIRHPEFVMAQCIQETGWLNCKKCCLRYNNLFGFYIKGNKCKKFTSEEECIEYYKSWQDKRYDKWRKKNPKADYYHFLKSAGYATGDKYTAELKPKVAWVKKI
;
A
#
# COMPACT_ATOMS: atom_id res chain seq x y z
N MET A 1 -24.68 42.82 4.18
CA MET A 1 -25.39 41.60 3.72
C MET A 1 -24.34 40.52 3.47
N LYS A 2 -24.14 39.61 4.42
CA LYS A 2 -23.10 38.56 4.40
C LYS A 2 -23.77 37.24 4.79
N LYS A 3 -24.32 36.47 3.86
CA LYS A 3 -24.59 35.03 4.02
C LYS A 3 -24.64 34.40 2.62
N ILE A 4 -24.16 33.16 2.50
CA ILE A 4 -24.01 32.30 1.30
C ILE A 4 -22.56 32.21 0.81
N PHE A 5 -21.74 31.48 1.56
CA PHE A 5 -20.56 30.74 1.04
C PHE A 5 -20.20 29.65 2.07
N LEU A 6 -21.06 28.64 2.22
CA LEU A 6 -20.82 27.52 3.14
C LEU A 6 -21.45 26.19 2.66
N ALA A 7 -21.54 25.99 1.34
CA ALA A 7 -22.09 24.76 0.76
C ALA A 7 -21.08 23.95 -0.08
N PHE A 8 -19.89 24.48 -0.38
CA PHE A 8 -18.93 23.79 -1.24
C PHE A 8 -17.93 22.89 -0.50
N LEU A 9 -17.84 22.97 0.83
CA LEU A 9 -16.85 22.21 1.60
C LEU A 9 -17.29 20.76 1.95
N LEU A 10 -18.60 20.47 1.88
CA LEU A 10 -19.14 19.14 2.15
C LEU A 10 -19.05 18.18 0.96
N VAL A 11 -19.01 18.70 -0.28
CA VAL A 11 -19.03 17.85 -1.49
C VAL A 11 -17.70 17.09 -1.69
N PHE A 12 -16.57 17.62 -1.23
CA PHE A 12 -15.27 16.96 -1.36
C PHE A 12 -15.09 15.73 -0.45
N LEU A 13 -15.80 15.66 0.67
CA LEU A 13 -15.73 14.50 1.58
C LEU A 13 -16.53 13.30 1.06
N PHE A 14 -17.56 13.52 0.24
CA PHE A 14 -18.35 12.44 -0.36
C PHE A 14 -17.72 11.78 -1.58
N GLN A 15 -16.78 12.45 -2.27
CA GLN A 15 -16.13 11.86 -3.45
C GLN A 15 -15.14 10.72 -3.12
N GLN A 16 -14.55 10.70 -1.92
CA GLN A 16 -13.64 9.62 -1.54
C GLN A 16 -14.36 8.29 -1.24
N GLY A 17 -15.58 8.34 -0.68
CA GLY A 17 -16.35 7.12 -0.38
C GLY A 17 -16.88 6.40 -1.63
N TYR A 18 -17.27 7.15 -2.67
CA TYR A 18 -17.79 6.56 -3.92
C TYR A 18 -16.71 5.85 -4.76
N SER A 19 -15.47 6.38 -4.82
CA SER A 19 -14.39 5.72 -5.58
C SER A 19 -13.84 4.47 -4.88
N GLN A 20 -13.99 4.38 -3.55
CA GLN A 20 -13.69 3.18 -2.77
C GLN A 20 -14.68 2.03 -3.05
N GLN A 21 -15.95 2.33 -3.31
CA GLN A 21 -17.00 1.31 -3.47
C GLN A 21 -16.91 0.57 -4.83
N SER A 22 -16.58 1.26 -5.92
CA SER A 22 -16.54 0.66 -7.27
C SER A 22 -15.32 -0.22 -7.53
N ASN A 23 -14.22 -0.02 -6.79
CA ASN A 23 -12.99 -0.79 -6.98
C ASN A 23 -12.88 -2.02 -6.08
N LYS A 24 -13.83 -2.27 -5.16
CA LYS A 24 -13.72 -3.36 -4.17
C LYS A 24 -13.39 -4.73 -4.80
N PRO A 25 -14.01 -5.19 -5.91
CA PRO A 25 -13.64 -6.46 -6.53
C PRO A 25 -12.19 -6.49 -7.04
N LYS A 26 -11.72 -5.39 -7.66
CA LYS A 26 -10.32 -5.27 -8.11
C LYS A 26 -9.35 -5.31 -6.93
N MET A 27 -9.69 -4.62 -5.84
CA MET A 27 -8.90 -4.64 -4.61
C MET A 27 -8.87 -6.04 -3.97
N GLN A 28 -9.99 -6.76 -4.00
CA GLN A 28 -10.09 -8.12 -3.50
C GLN A 28 -9.20 -9.07 -4.32
N ALA A 29 -9.28 -9.00 -5.65
CA ALA A 29 -8.46 -9.82 -6.54
C ALA A 29 -6.95 -9.58 -6.32
N MET A 30 -6.53 -8.32 -6.15
CA MET A 30 -5.15 -7.99 -5.81
C MET A 30 -4.75 -8.53 -4.43
N TYR A 31 -5.63 -8.42 -3.44
CA TYR A 31 -5.37 -8.97 -2.12
C TYR A 31 -5.26 -10.50 -2.14
N ASP A 32 -6.11 -11.17 -2.92
CA ASP A 32 -6.05 -12.61 -3.12
C ASP A 32 -4.76 -13.04 -3.81
N ALA A 33 -4.27 -12.30 -4.81
CA ALA A 33 -2.97 -12.53 -5.43
C ALA A 33 -1.80 -12.39 -4.43
N ILE A 34 -1.82 -11.36 -3.58
CA ILE A 34 -0.82 -11.17 -2.51
C ILE A 34 -0.83 -12.34 -1.52
N LYS A 35 -2.03 -12.81 -1.12
CA LYS A 35 -2.17 -13.98 -0.24
C LYS A 35 -1.67 -15.26 -0.91
N ALA A 36 -2.04 -15.49 -2.17
CA ALA A 36 -1.66 -16.66 -2.95
C ALA A 36 -0.13 -16.78 -3.11
N ALA A 37 0.58 -15.65 -3.15
CA ALA A 37 2.04 -15.60 -3.18
C ALA A 37 2.72 -15.97 -1.85
N GLY A 38 1.96 -16.25 -0.78
CA GLY A 38 2.53 -16.63 0.52
C GLY A 38 3.32 -15.51 1.20
N ILE A 39 2.97 -14.25 0.90
CA ILE A 39 3.55 -13.07 1.55
C ILE A 39 3.04 -12.99 2.99
N ARG A 40 3.96 -12.74 3.93
CA ARG A 40 3.64 -12.58 5.35
C ARG A 40 2.98 -11.22 5.59
N HIS A 41 2.04 -11.16 6.53
CA HIS A 41 1.27 -9.94 6.83
C HIS A 41 0.62 -9.33 5.57
N PRO A 42 -0.13 -10.13 4.79
CA PRO A 42 -0.64 -9.71 3.49
C PRO A 42 -1.57 -8.49 3.61
N GLU A 43 -2.21 -8.26 4.75
CA GLU A 43 -3.03 -7.08 5.02
C GLU A 43 -2.21 -5.78 5.05
N PHE A 44 -0.97 -5.85 5.53
CA PHE A 44 -0.04 -4.71 5.48
C PHE A 44 0.47 -4.49 4.07
N VAL A 45 0.77 -5.56 3.34
CA VAL A 45 1.28 -5.49 1.97
C VAL A 45 0.23 -4.94 1.00
N MET A 46 -1.03 -5.34 1.19
CA MET A 46 -2.14 -4.75 0.45
C MET A 46 -2.37 -3.29 0.82
N ALA A 47 -2.21 -2.91 2.09
CA ALA A 47 -2.28 -1.51 2.50
C ALA A 47 -1.15 -0.66 1.88
N GLN A 48 0.06 -1.23 1.74
CA GLN A 48 1.17 -0.60 1.01
C GLN A 48 0.78 -0.43 -0.45
N CYS A 49 0.26 -1.48 -1.09
CA CYS A 49 -0.25 -1.39 -2.47
C CYS A 49 -1.24 -0.23 -2.64
N ILE A 50 -2.24 -0.11 -1.75
CA ILE A 50 -3.19 1.01 -1.75
C ILE A 50 -2.49 2.36 -1.66
N GLN A 51 -1.53 2.50 -0.76
CA GLN A 51 -0.78 3.73 -0.53
C GLN A 51 0.04 4.14 -1.76
N GLU A 52 0.82 3.21 -2.32
CA GLU A 52 1.73 3.50 -3.44
C GLU A 52 1.00 3.74 -4.76
N THR A 53 -0.16 3.09 -4.94
CA THR A 53 -0.91 3.09 -6.20
C THR A 53 -2.12 4.02 -6.18
N GLY A 54 -2.41 4.67 -5.05
CA GLY A 54 -3.63 5.45 -4.87
C GLY A 54 -4.86 4.61 -5.21
N TRP A 55 -5.03 3.47 -4.52
CA TRP A 55 -6.13 2.53 -4.74
C TRP A 55 -6.17 1.91 -6.16
N LEU A 56 -5.02 1.51 -6.70
CA LEU A 56 -4.88 0.93 -8.05
C LEU A 56 -5.39 1.83 -9.20
N ASN A 57 -5.40 3.15 -9.00
CA ASN A 57 -5.95 4.12 -9.96
C ASN A 57 -4.94 5.21 -10.39
N CYS A 58 -3.78 5.27 -9.75
CA CYS A 58 -2.82 6.32 -9.99
C CYS A 58 -2.15 6.18 -11.38
N LYS A 59 -2.38 7.19 -12.23
CA LYS A 59 -1.83 7.23 -13.61
C LYS A 59 -0.41 7.81 -13.69
N LYS A 60 0.01 8.61 -12.71
CA LYS A 60 1.29 9.37 -12.75
C LYS A 60 2.39 8.85 -11.81
N CYS A 61 2.17 7.74 -11.11
CA CYS A 61 3.15 7.09 -10.22
C CYS A 61 3.73 5.81 -10.84
N CYS A 62 4.40 4.99 -10.01
CA CYS A 62 5.08 3.78 -10.42
C CYS A 62 4.14 2.65 -10.89
N LEU A 63 2.83 2.74 -10.61
CA LEU A 63 1.83 1.76 -11.07
C LEU A 63 1.89 1.51 -12.59
N ARG A 64 2.18 2.55 -13.40
CA ARG A 64 2.34 2.42 -14.86
C ARG A 64 3.49 1.50 -15.32
N TYR A 65 4.34 1.08 -14.39
CA TYR A 65 5.45 0.15 -14.61
C TYR A 65 5.23 -1.18 -13.88
N ASN A 66 3.97 -1.51 -13.58
CA ASN A 66 3.56 -2.67 -12.78
C ASN A 66 4.20 -2.70 -11.38
N ASN A 67 4.59 -1.54 -10.85
CA ASN A 67 5.24 -1.44 -9.55
C ASN A 67 4.21 -1.08 -8.48
N LEU A 68 3.66 -2.13 -7.87
CA LEU A 68 2.61 -2.07 -6.86
C LEU A 68 3.09 -1.53 -5.52
N PHE A 69 4.40 -1.60 -5.24
CA PHE A 69 4.97 -1.41 -3.91
C PHE A 69 6.01 -0.28 -3.84
N GLY A 70 6.05 0.60 -4.85
CA GLY A 70 6.91 1.78 -4.81
C GLY A 70 8.41 1.47 -4.73
N PHE A 71 8.88 0.34 -5.27
CA PHE A 71 10.32 0.04 -5.27
C PHE A 71 11.09 0.99 -6.19
N TYR A 72 12.18 1.57 -5.70
CA TYR A 72 13.06 2.46 -6.47
C TYR A 72 14.40 1.80 -6.80
N ILE A 73 14.99 2.20 -7.93
CA ILE A 73 16.37 1.89 -8.33
C ILE A 73 17.24 3.16 -8.28
N LYS A 74 18.54 3.01 -8.56
CA LYS A 74 19.51 4.11 -8.57
C LYS A 74 18.99 5.33 -9.36
N GLY A 75 19.12 6.51 -8.75
CA GLY A 75 18.66 7.77 -9.32
C GLY A 75 17.16 8.04 -9.13
N ASN A 76 16.54 7.48 -8.08
CA ASN A 76 15.13 7.71 -7.72
C ASN A 76 14.12 7.38 -8.84
N LYS A 77 14.45 6.38 -9.66
CA LYS A 77 13.56 5.89 -10.72
C LYS A 77 12.74 4.73 -10.18
N CYS A 78 11.45 4.69 -10.51
CA CYS A 78 10.62 3.51 -10.25
C CYS A 78 11.28 2.28 -10.86
N LYS A 79 11.41 1.20 -10.07
CA LYS A 79 11.69 -0.12 -10.63
C LYS A 79 10.55 -0.50 -11.56
N LYS A 80 10.89 -1.05 -12.72
CA LYS A 80 9.92 -1.56 -13.70
C LYS A 80 9.80 -3.07 -13.54
N PHE A 81 8.57 -3.56 -13.68
CA PHE A 81 8.23 -4.97 -13.70
C PHE A 81 7.44 -5.26 -14.98
N THR A 82 7.60 -6.47 -15.50
CA THR A 82 6.94 -6.99 -16.68
C THR A 82 5.45 -7.16 -16.43
N SER A 83 5.08 -7.59 -15.22
CA SER A 83 3.71 -7.76 -14.79
C SER A 83 3.53 -7.45 -13.30
N GLU A 84 2.27 -7.40 -12.85
CA GLU A 84 1.93 -7.22 -11.44
C GLU A 84 2.39 -8.42 -10.61
N GLU A 85 2.30 -9.63 -11.17
CA GLU A 85 2.79 -10.87 -10.56
C GLU A 85 4.30 -10.84 -10.32
N GLU A 86 5.10 -10.36 -11.28
CA GLU A 86 6.55 -10.21 -11.08
C GLU A 86 6.85 -9.24 -9.92
N CYS A 87 6.05 -8.19 -9.76
CA CYS A 87 6.20 -7.27 -8.63
C CYS A 87 5.85 -7.93 -7.28
N ILE A 88 4.83 -8.78 -7.25
CA ILE A 88 4.42 -9.56 -6.07
C ILE A 88 5.52 -10.56 -5.69
N GLU A 89 6.05 -11.32 -6.65
CA GLU A 89 7.16 -12.26 -6.43
C GLU A 89 8.42 -11.55 -5.93
N TYR A 90 8.71 -10.37 -6.48
CA TYR A 90 9.82 -9.54 -6.03
C TYR A 90 9.62 -9.08 -4.57
N TYR A 91 8.42 -8.63 -4.19
CA TYR A 91 8.13 -8.27 -2.80
C TYR A 91 8.33 -9.46 -1.88
N LYS A 92 7.79 -10.63 -2.24
CA LYS A 92 7.95 -11.87 -1.49
C LYS A 92 9.42 -12.20 -1.25
N SER A 93 10.23 -12.18 -2.32
CA SER A 93 11.68 -12.39 -2.24
C SER A 93 12.40 -11.33 -1.39
N TRP A 94 11.97 -10.07 -1.46
CA TRP A 94 12.49 -8.99 -0.63
C TRP A 94 12.18 -9.21 0.85
N GLN A 95 10.95 -9.66 1.15
CA GLN A 95 10.47 -9.92 2.50
C GLN A 95 11.17 -11.13 3.12
N ASP A 96 11.25 -12.26 2.41
CA ASP A 96 11.84 -13.50 2.93
C ASP A 96 13.30 -13.33 3.33
N LYS A 97 14.06 -12.55 2.56
CA LYS A 97 15.47 -12.23 2.87
C LYS A 97 15.67 -11.42 4.15
N ARG A 98 14.61 -10.80 4.69
CA ARG A 98 14.70 -9.80 5.78
C ARG A 98 13.88 -10.17 7.00
N TYR A 99 12.66 -10.62 6.79
CA TYR A 99 11.63 -10.70 7.82
C TYR A 99 11.99 -11.69 8.91
N ASP A 100 12.42 -12.91 8.58
CA ASP A 100 12.67 -13.94 9.60
C ASP A 100 13.85 -13.60 10.50
N LYS A 101 14.94 -13.08 9.92
CA LYS A 101 16.09 -12.59 10.69
C LYS A 101 15.70 -11.42 11.59
N TRP A 102 14.89 -10.49 11.08
CA TRP A 102 14.40 -9.36 11.87
C TRP A 102 13.46 -9.81 12.99
N ARG A 103 12.52 -10.72 12.70
CA ARG A 103 11.51 -11.20 13.64
C ARG A 103 12.11 -11.97 14.81
N LYS A 104 13.14 -12.80 14.56
CA LYS A 104 13.90 -13.49 15.62
C LYS A 104 14.52 -12.51 16.62
N LYS A 105 15.01 -11.36 16.15
CA LYS A 105 15.57 -10.30 17.00
C LYS A 105 14.52 -9.41 17.66
N ASN A 106 13.32 -9.34 17.07
CA ASN A 106 12.25 -8.44 17.48
C ASN A 106 10.92 -9.20 17.70
N PRO A 107 10.86 -10.17 18.62
CA PRO A 107 9.70 -11.06 18.77
C PRO A 107 8.43 -10.35 19.26
N LYS A 108 8.54 -9.15 19.85
CA LYS A 108 7.39 -8.37 20.35
C LYS A 108 6.99 -7.21 19.44
N ALA A 109 7.78 -6.91 18.40
CA ALA A 109 7.53 -5.77 17.53
C ALA A 109 6.48 -6.10 16.46
N ASP A 110 5.68 -5.12 16.06
CA ASP A 110 4.69 -5.29 14.99
C ASP A 110 5.31 -5.13 13.59
N TYR A 111 4.51 -5.31 12.54
CA TYR A 111 4.98 -5.20 11.17
C TYR A 111 5.36 -3.76 10.76
N TYR A 112 4.83 -2.72 11.41
CA TYR A 112 5.26 -1.34 11.16
C TYR A 112 6.73 -1.13 11.55
N HIS A 113 7.15 -1.74 12.67
CA HIS A 113 8.56 -1.71 13.08
C HIS A 113 9.46 -2.44 12.09
N PHE A 114 8.98 -3.53 11.48
CA PHE A 114 9.70 -4.20 10.40
C PHE A 114 9.89 -3.28 9.20
N LEU A 115 8.83 -2.63 8.72
CA LEU A 115 8.90 -1.72 7.57
C LEU A 115 9.87 -0.55 7.80
N LYS A 116 9.89 0.00 9.02
CA LYS A 116 10.84 1.04 9.42
C LYS A 116 12.27 0.50 9.44
N SER A 117 12.50 -0.65 10.06
CA SER A 117 13.81 -1.29 10.15
C SER A 117 14.36 -1.75 8.79
N ALA A 118 13.50 -2.14 7.86
CA ALA A 118 13.88 -2.59 6.52
C ALA A 118 14.16 -1.41 5.56
N GLY A 119 13.97 -0.17 6.02
CA GLY A 119 14.12 1.04 5.21
C GLY A 119 13.03 1.20 4.16
N TYR A 120 11.92 0.45 4.27
CA TYR A 120 10.79 0.57 3.34
C TYR A 120 10.04 1.88 3.58
N ALA A 121 9.73 2.17 4.85
CA ALA A 121 8.99 3.34 5.27
C ALA A 121 9.57 3.90 6.57
N THR A 122 10.41 4.92 6.45
CA THR A 122 11.17 5.47 7.59
C THR A 122 10.46 6.61 8.32
N GLY A 123 9.50 7.27 7.66
CA GLY A 123 8.79 8.44 8.20
C GLY A 123 7.52 8.07 8.98
N ASP A 124 7.31 8.73 10.12
CA ASP A 124 6.14 8.51 10.98
C ASP A 124 4.80 8.83 10.26
N LYS A 125 4.84 9.77 9.30
CA LYS A 125 3.72 10.08 8.40
C LYS A 125 3.24 8.84 7.62
N TYR A 126 4.17 8.04 7.09
CA TYR A 126 3.80 6.85 6.31
C TYR A 126 3.05 5.85 7.18
N THR A 127 3.55 5.59 8.38
CA THR A 127 2.90 4.70 9.35
C THR A 127 1.48 5.17 9.69
N ALA A 128 1.29 6.48 9.89
CA ALA A 128 -0.02 7.06 10.17
C ALA A 128 -0.99 6.88 8.99
N GLU A 129 -0.53 7.06 7.75
CA GLU A 129 -1.34 6.87 6.54
C GLU A 129 -1.66 5.40 6.23
N LEU A 130 -0.78 4.48 6.65
CA LEU A 130 -0.93 3.05 6.41
C LEU A 130 -1.97 2.40 7.35
N LYS A 131 -2.03 2.82 8.63
CA LYS A 131 -2.99 2.32 9.63
C LYS A 131 -4.45 2.24 9.15
N PRO A 132 -5.08 3.31 8.64
CA PRO A 132 -6.47 3.25 8.18
C PRO A 132 -6.65 2.30 6.99
N LYS A 133 -5.63 2.15 6.13
CA LYS A 133 -5.66 1.22 5.00
C LYS A 133 -5.59 -0.23 5.45
N VAL A 134 -4.74 -0.55 6.43
CA VAL A 134 -4.70 -1.88 7.06
C VAL A 134 -6.05 -2.20 7.69
N ALA A 135 -6.66 -1.26 8.41
CA ALA A 135 -7.98 -1.44 9.01
C ALA A 135 -9.08 -1.65 7.96
N TRP A 136 -8.96 -1.03 6.78
CA TRP A 136 -9.87 -1.25 5.65
C TRP A 136 -9.66 -2.64 5.03
N VAL A 137 -8.41 -3.04 4.77
CA VAL A 137 -8.09 -4.36 4.17
C VAL A 137 -8.58 -5.50 5.05
N LYS A 138 -8.50 -5.37 6.38
CA LYS A 138 -9.02 -6.39 7.31
C LYS A 138 -10.53 -6.61 7.24
N LYS A 139 -11.27 -5.76 6.51
CA LYS A 139 -12.73 -5.80 6.37
C LYS A 139 -13.19 -6.25 4.97
N ILE A 140 -12.27 -6.44 4.02
CA ILE A 140 -12.62 -6.86 2.66
C ILE A 140 -12.50 -8.37 2.48
#